data_AF-A0A212KDZ9-F1
#
_entry.id   AF-A0A212KDZ9-F1
#
_cell.length_a   1.000
_cell.length_b   1.000
_cell.length_c   1.000
_cell.angle_alpha   90.00
_cell.angle_beta   90.00
_cell.angle_gamma   90.00
#
_symmetry.space_group_name_H-M   'P 1'
#
loop_
_entity.id
_entity.type
_entity.pdbx_description
1 polymer ?
#
loop_
_entity_poly.entity_id
_entity_poly.type
_entity_poly.pdbx_seq_one_letter_code
_entity_poly.pdbx_strand_id
1 'polypeptide(L)'
;MHARTVTILLCCTALLALTGCGLFQSSPSSSAGNTRPGANVALTAHNPVSLQNYKTARAYASEGRLELAKEHYLLAYAAAEGDASLQVMLEKELRAVDMMLKTLR
;
A
#
# COMPACT_ATOMS: atom_id res chain seq x y z
N MET A 1 7.59 -45.78 -7.17
CA MET A 1 7.83 -44.34 -6.83
C MET A 1 7.26 -43.34 -7.85
N HIS A 2 6.47 -43.76 -8.84
CA HIS A 2 5.94 -42.86 -9.89
C HIS A 2 4.55 -42.25 -9.57
N ALA A 3 3.84 -42.73 -8.55
CA ALA A 3 2.52 -42.18 -8.20
C ALA A 3 2.59 -40.79 -7.53
N ARG A 4 3.68 -40.49 -6.81
CA ARG A 4 3.88 -39.22 -6.08
C ARG A 4 4.28 -38.07 -6.98
N THR A 5 5.02 -38.34 -8.05
CA THR A 5 5.43 -37.35 -9.05
C THR A 5 4.24 -36.86 -9.89
N VAL A 6 3.27 -37.73 -10.18
CA VAL A 6 2.06 -37.35 -10.93
C VAL A 6 1.15 -36.42 -10.12
N THR A 7 1.03 -36.62 -8.80
CA THR A 7 0.20 -35.75 -7.95
C THR A 7 0.76 -34.33 -7.82
N ILE A 8 2.09 -34.19 -7.79
CA ILE A 8 2.76 -32.88 -7.72
C ILE A 8 2.61 -32.14 -9.05
N LEU A 9 2.74 -32.85 -10.18
CA LEU A 9 2.61 -32.27 -11.52
C LEU A 9 1.18 -31.82 -11.83
N LEU A 10 0.17 -32.55 -11.32
CA LEU A 10 -1.26 -32.22 -11.47
C LEU A 10 -1.66 -30.95 -10.68
N CYS A 11 -0.95 -30.63 -9.60
CA CYS A 11 -1.24 -29.46 -8.77
C CYS A 11 -0.70 -28.16 -9.39
N CYS A 12 0.43 -28.23 -10.10
CA CYS A 12 1.04 -27.06 -10.75
C CYS A 12 0.27 -26.57 -11.98
N THR A 13 -0.44 -27.45 -12.70
CA THR A 13 -1.20 -27.04 -13.90
C THR A 13 -2.54 -26.36 -13.57
N ALA A 14 -3.07 -26.54 -12.35
CA ALA A 14 -4.31 -25.91 -11.91
C ALA A 14 -4.16 -24.42 -11.52
N LEU A 15 -2.95 -23.96 -11.20
CA LEU A 15 -2.69 -22.59 -10.72
C LEU A 15 -2.41 -21.57 -11.84
N LEU A 16 -2.14 -22.00 -13.07
CA LEU A 16 -1.87 -21.10 -14.21
C LEU A 16 -3.11 -20.65 -14.98
N ALA A 17 -4.31 -21.05 -14.57
CA ALA A 17 -5.57 -20.72 -15.27
C ALA A 17 -6.30 -19.47 -14.75
N LEU A 18 -5.73 -18.70 -13.81
CA LEU A 18 -6.34 -17.45 -13.30
C LEU A 18 -5.77 -16.17 -13.93
N THR A 19 -5.08 -16.26 -15.06
CA THR A 19 -4.82 -15.10 -15.93
C THR A 19 -5.94 -14.98 -16.95
N GLY A 20 -7.07 -14.39 -16.52
CA GLY A 20 -8.23 -14.15 -17.35
C GLY A 20 -8.70 -12.69 -17.23
N CYS A 21 -8.59 -11.97 -18.34
CA CYS A 21 -8.89 -10.55 -18.57
C CYS A 21 -10.19 -10.03 -17.92
N GLY A 22 -10.06 -9.02 -17.06
CA GLY A 22 -11.16 -8.18 -16.57
C GLY A 22 -11.11 -6.78 -17.18
N LEU A 23 -11.76 -6.68 -18.35
CA LEU A 23 -12.25 -5.52 -19.09
C LEU A 23 -12.09 -4.11 -18.49
N PHE A 24 -11.42 -3.29 -19.30
CA PHE A 24 -11.61 -1.85 -19.50
C PHE A 24 -13.11 -1.48 -19.46
N GLN A 25 -13.57 -0.79 -18.41
CA GLN A 25 -14.91 -0.20 -18.38
C GLN A 25 -14.82 1.26 -17.94
N SER A 26 -14.74 2.13 -18.96
CA SER A 26 -14.98 3.55 -18.85
C SER A 26 -16.45 3.80 -18.52
N SER A 27 -16.73 4.69 -17.58
CA SER A 27 -18.06 5.30 -17.43
C SER A 27 -17.86 6.77 -17.09
N PRO A 28 -18.28 7.71 -17.96
CA PRO A 28 -18.37 9.11 -17.61
C PRO A 28 -19.75 9.35 -17.01
N SER A 29 -19.82 9.50 -15.69
CA SER A 29 -21.02 10.00 -15.03
C SER A 29 -20.79 11.45 -14.61
N SER A 30 -21.10 12.36 -15.53
CA SER A 30 -21.41 13.74 -15.19
C SER A 30 -22.80 13.79 -14.55
N SER A 31 -22.89 14.22 -13.29
CA SER A 31 -24.14 14.78 -12.75
C SER A 31 -23.82 15.88 -11.75
N ALA A 32 -24.32 17.07 -12.10
CA ALA A 32 -24.18 18.33 -11.39
C ALA A 32 -24.94 18.37 -10.05
N GLY A 33 -24.51 19.25 -9.16
CA GLY A 33 -25.42 19.92 -8.20
C GLY A 33 -25.09 19.81 -6.71
N ASN A 34 -24.10 20.58 -6.24
CA ASN A 34 -24.23 21.51 -5.09
C ASN A 34 -22.85 22.10 -4.74
N THR A 35 -22.44 23.16 -5.45
CA THR A 35 -21.29 23.98 -5.05
C THR A 35 -21.70 24.91 -3.92
N ARG A 36 -21.40 24.51 -2.68
CA ARG A 36 -21.30 25.43 -1.55
C ARG A 36 -20.03 26.29 -1.75
N PRO A 37 -20.10 27.62 -1.83
CA PRO A 37 -18.91 28.45 -1.98
C PRO A 37 -18.29 28.63 -0.60
N GLY A 38 -17.30 27.80 -0.27
CA GLY A 38 -16.62 27.89 1.01
C GLY A 38 -15.56 26.82 1.15
N ALA A 39 -14.30 27.27 1.08
CA ALA A 39 -13.08 26.49 1.12
C ALA A 39 -12.80 25.68 -0.16
N ASN A 40 -12.20 26.37 -1.14
CA ASN A 40 -11.11 25.76 -1.89
C ASN A 40 -9.99 25.44 -0.88
N VAL A 41 -10.18 24.39 -0.08
CA VAL A 41 -9.08 23.70 0.57
C VAL A 41 -8.26 23.21 -0.59
N ALA A 42 -7.13 23.88 -0.85
CA ALA A 42 -6.14 23.32 -1.74
C ALA A 42 -5.87 21.92 -1.19
N LEU A 43 -6.37 20.89 -1.88
CA LEU A 43 -5.89 19.54 -1.69
C LEU A 43 -4.44 19.62 -2.12
N THR A 44 -3.56 19.89 -1.16
CA THR A 44 -2.12 19.72 -1.34
C THR A 44 -1.97 18.28 -1.77
N ALA A 45 -1.73 18.09 -3.06
CA ALA A 45 -1.50 16.77 -3.62
C ALA A 45 -0.33 16.18 -2.86
N HIS A 46 -0.56 15.11 -2.12
CA HIS A 46 0.48 14.42 -1.37
C HIS A 46 1.66 14.12 -2.30
N ASN A 47 2.88 14.28 -1.81
CA ASN A 47 4.07 13.95 -2.58
C ASN A 47 3.98 12.48 -3.05
N PRO A 48 4.02 12.18 -4.37
CA PRO A 48 3.88 10.82 -4.87
C PRO A 48 4.98 9.89 -4.34
N VAL A 49 6.17 10.43 -4.07
CA VAL A 49 7.30 9.67 -3.48
C VAL A 49 6.96 9.25 -2.05
N SER A 50 6.32 10.13 -1.27
CA SER A 50 5.88 9.81 0.09
C SER A 50 4.83 8.69 0.07
N LEU A 51 3.81 8.82 -0.80
CA LEU A 51 2.77 7.80 -0.95
C LEU A 51 3.30 6.45 -1.43
N GLN A 52 4.27 6.44 -2.35
CA GLN A 52 4.90 5.21 -2.82
C GLN A 52 5.64 4.52 -1.68
N ASN A 53 6.48 5.24 -0.95
CA ASN A 53 7.21 4.69 0.19
C ASN A 53 6.27 4.21 1.30
N TYR A 54 5.18 4.93 1.57
CA TYR A 54 4.15 4.50 2.51
C TYR A 54 3.53 3.15 2.10
N LYS A 55 3.16 2.99 0.82
CA LYS A 55 2.61 1.72 0.31
C LYS A 55 3.60 0.57 0.44
N THR A 56 4.87 0.80 0.08
CA THR A 56 5.94 -0.19 0.24
C THR A 56 6.15 -0.57 1.70
N ALA A 57 6.17 0.42 2.60
CA ALA A 57 6.28 0.18 4.04
C ALA A 57 5.14 -0.69 4.57
N ARG A 58 3.90 -0.42 4.15
CA ARG A 58 2.72 -1.24 4.50
C ARG A 58 2.83 -2.67 4.00
N ALA A 59 3.33 -2.88 2.78
CA ALA A 59 3.58 -4.21 2.24
C ALA A 59 4.60 -4.97 3.11
N TYR A 60 5.76 -4.37 3.39
CA TYR A 60 6.76 -5.00 4.25
C TYR A 60 6.28 -5.23 5.69
N ALA A 61 5.48 -4.33 6.25
CA ALA A 61 4.87 -4.51 7.56
C ALA A 61 3.93 -5.73 7.56
N SER A 62 3.12 -5.89 6.51
CA SER A 62 2.20 -7.04 6.37
C SER A 62 2.93 -8.37 6.14
N GLU A 63 4.14 -8.33 5.57
CA GLU A 63 5.04 -9.49 5.42
C GLU A 63 5.83 -9.79 6.71
N GLY A 64 5.69 -8.99 7.78
CA GLY A 64 6.48 -9.12 9.01
C GLY A 64 7.93 -8.65 8.89
N ARG A 65 8.31 -8.02 7.76
CA ARG A 65 9.65 -7.48 7.50
C ARG A 65 9.78 -6.08 8.11
N LEU A 66 9.70 -6.00 9.43
CA LEU A 66 9.51 -4.75 10.16
C LEU A 66 10.66 -3.75 10.04
N GLU A 67 11.91 -4.20 9.93
CA GLU A 67 13.07 -3.31 9.74
C GLU A 67 12.98 -2.57 8.39
N LEU A 68 12.60 -3.27 7.33
CA LEU A 68 12.38 -2.67 6.01
C LEU A 68 11.12 -1.80 5.98
N ALA A 69 10.07 -2.20 6.69
CA ALA A 69 8.89 -1.36 6.86
C ALA A 69 9.27 -0.02 7.51
N LYS A 70 10.06 -0.05 8.58
CA LYS A 70 10.55 1.14 9.28
C LYS A 70 11.37 2.03 8.35
N GLU A 71 12.30 1.47 7.59
CA GLU A 71 13.09 2.21 6.61
C GLU A 71 12.20 2.97 5.63
N HIS A 72 11.25 2.29 4.98
CA HIS A 72 10.37 2.95 4.02
C HIS A 72 9.39 3.94 4.66
N TYR A 73 8.95 3.72 5.90
CA TYR A 73 8.18 4.74 6.61
C TYR A 73 9.01 6.00 6.89
N LEU A 74 10.29 5.88 7.23
CA LEU A 74 11.18 7.05 7.39
C LEU A 74 11.39 7.79 6.07
N LEU A 75 11.58 7.06 4.96
CA LEU A 75 11.65 7.65 3.62
C LEU A 75 10.35 8.36 3.22
N ALA A 76 9.20 7.76 3.54
CA ALA A 76 7.90 8.37 3.33
C ALA A 76 7.75 9.66 4.14
N TYR A 77 8.20 9.65 5.40
CA TYR A 77 8.13 10.80 6.30
C TYR A 77 9.02 11.95 5.82
N ALA A 78 10.25 11.65 5.41
CA ALA A 78 11.17 12.63 4.84
C ALA A 78 10.61 13.25 3.55
N ALA A 79 9.95 12.45 2.69
CA ALA A 79 9.34 12.93 1.46
C ALA A 79 8.00 13.68 1.68
N ALA A 80 7.41 13.60 2.88
CA ALA A 80 6.15 14.29 3.24
C ALA A 80 6.38 15.75 3.67
N GLU A 81 7.52 16.35 3.33
CA GLU A 81 7.82 17.75 3.65
C GLU A 81 6.72 18.69 3.11
N GLY A 82 6.25 19.60 3.96
CA GLY A 82 5.14 20.51 3.66
C GLY A 82 3.75 19.91 3.87
N ASP A 83 3.64 18.63 4.26
CA ASP A 83 2.38 17.97 4.60
C ASP A 83 2.36 17.47 6.04
N ALA A 84 2.03 18.37 6.95
CA ALA A 84 1.96 18.08 8.38
C ALA A 84 0.94 16.96 8.70
N SER A 85 -0.14 16.85 7.93
CA SER A 85 -1.17 15.82 8.17
C SER A 85 -0.64 14.42 7.86
N LEU A 86 0.10 14.29 6.76
CA LEU A 86 0.75 13.06 6.35
C LEU A 86 1.88 12.70 7.30
N GLN A 87 2.68 13.67 7.73
CA GLN A 87 3.74 13.49 8.72
C GLN A 87 3.20 12.93 10.05
N VAL A 88 2.13 13.50 10.60
CA VAL A 88 1.51 13.01 11.85
C VAL A 88 0.97 11.57 11.69
N MET A 89 0.41 11.24 10.53
CA MET A 89 -0.02 9.87 10.25
C MET A 89 1.18 8.90 10.20
N LEU A 90 2.24 9.28 9.48
CA LEU A 90 3.45 8.46 9.34
C LEU A 90 4.19 8.25 10.67
N GLU A 91 4.20 9.26 11.56
CA GLU A 91 4.75 9.10 12.92
C GLU A 91 4.03 8.04 13.73
N LYS A 92 2.69 7.94 13.59
CA LYS A 92 1.91 6.91 14.29
C LYS A 92 2.26 5.52 13.80
N GLU A 93 2.39 5.35 12.47
CA GLU A 93 2.77 4.08 11.86
C GLU A 93 4.21 3.69 12.24
N LEU A 94 5.15 4.64 12.22
CA LEU A 94 6.52 4.44 12.70
C LEU A 94 6.56 3.97 14.14
N ARG A 95 5.79 4.61 15.02
CA ARG A 95 5.70 4.23 16.43
C ARG A 95 5.14 2.82 16.60
N ALA A 96 4.13 2.45 15.81
CA ALA A 96 3.58 1.10 15.84
C ALA A 96 4.63 0.05 15.44
N VAL A 97 5.37 0.28 14.35
CA VAL A 97 6.44 -0.62 13.90
C VAL A 97 7.57 -0.71 14.94
N ASP A 98 7.97 0.42 15.54
CA ASP A 98 8.98 0.43 16.59
C ASP A 98 8.56 -0.38 17.83
N MET A 99 7.29 -0.31 18.21
CA MET A 99 6.75 -1.13 19.29
C MET A 99 6.79 -2.62 18.92
N MET A 100 6.39 -2.97 17.70
CA MET A 100 6.45 -4.35 17.23
C MET A 100 7.89 -4.90 17.21
N LEU A 101 8.85 -4.11 16.71
CA LEU A 101 10.27 -4.47 16.72
C LEU A 101 10.80 -4.69 18.13
N LYS A 102 10.40 -3.84 19.10
CA LYS A 102 10.77 -4.00 20.50
C LYS A 102 10.20 -5.27 21.12
N THR A 103 8.99 -5.68 20.74
CA THR A 103 8.35 -6.90 21.28
C THR A 103 8.93 -8.20 20.72
N LEU A 104 9.59 -8.14 19.56
CA LEU A 104 10.19 -9.31 18.91
C LEU A 104 11.67 -9.55 19.30
N ARG A 105 12.28 -8.58 19.98
CA ARG A 105 13.65 -8.68 20.50
C ARG A 105 13.63 -9.22 21.93
#